data_AF-A0A317VPX4-F1
#
_entry.id   AF-A0A317VPX4-F1
#
_cell.length_a   1.000
_cell.length_b   1.000
_cell.length_c   1.000
_cell.angle_alpha   90.00
_cell.angle_beta   90.00
_cell.angle_gamma   90.00
#
_symmetry.space_group_name_H-M   'P 1'
#
loop_
_entity.id
_entity.type
_entity.pdbx_description
1 polymer ?
#
loop_
_entity_poly.entity_id
_entity_poly.type
_entity_poly.pdbx_seq_one_letter_code
_entity_poly.pdbx_strand_id
1 'polypeptide(L)' 'MNNKASELGCTSGDLSCLCSKADYSYGIRDCTAQACPNDDASAVVSSALASCPTSTGTLLC' A
#
# COMPACT_ATOMS: atom_id res chain seq x y z
N MET A 1 16.62 1.56 1.24
CA MET A 1 15.68 2.19 2.19
C MET A 1 14.28 2.20 1.60
N ASN A 2 13.53 1.08 1.63
CA ASN A 2 12.05 1.16 1.58
C ASN A 2 11.37 -0.17 1.96
N ASN A 3 11.86 -0.83 3.00
CA ASN A 3 11.15 -1.98 3.58
C ASN A 3 10.13 -1.48 4.61
N LYS A 4 9.19 -0.63 4.17
CA LYS A 4 8.08 -0.15 5.02
C LYS A 4 7.32 -1.33 5.63
N ALA A 5 7.26 -2.44 4.89
CA ALA A 5 6.74 -3.71 5.39
C ALA A 5 7.43 -4.15 6.68
N SER A 6 8.76 -4.30 6.66
CA SER A 6 9.54 -4.75 7.82
C SER A 6 9.49 -3.75 8.98
N GLU A 7 9.44 -2.45 8.69
CA GLU A 7 9.26 -1.40 9.71
C GLU A 7 7.90 -1.49 10.42
N LEU A 8 6.86 -1.93 9.69
CA LEU A 8 5.51 -2.12 10.21
C LEU A 8 5.25 -3.52 10.80
N GLY A 9 6.30 -4.37 10.84
CA GLY A 9 6.21 -5.75 11.29
C GLY A 9 5.55 -6.71 10.29
N CYS A 10 5.44 -6.29 9.03
CA CYS A 10 4.96 -7.09 7.92
C CYS A 10 6.12 -7.74 7.15
N THR A 11 5.87 -8.89 6.53
CA THR A 11 6.84 -9.52 5.64
C THR A 11 7.06 -8.65 4.40
N SER A 12 8.31 -8.55 3.94
CA SER A 12 8.64 -7.81 2.72
C SER A 12 7.87 -8.41 1.52
N GLY A 13 7.02 -7.58 0.88
CA GLY A 13 6.10 -8.03 -0.18
C GLY A 13 4.69 -8.40 0.30
N ASP A 14 4.44 -8.41 1.60
CA ASP A 14 3.12 -8.70 2.17
C ASP A 14 2.20 -7.48 2.13
N LEU A 15 1.63 -7.27 0.95
CA LEU A 15 0.70 -6.18 0.67
C LEU A 15 -0.56 -6.29 1.54
N SER A 16 -1.05 -7.49 1.86
CA SER A 16 -2.23 -7.66 2.73
C SER A 16 -1.98 -7.09 4.13
N CYS A 17 -0.82 -7.41 4.71
CA CYS A 17 -0.41 -6.87 6.00
C CYS A 17 -0.19 -5.35 5.94
N LEU A 18 0.49 -4.87 4.90
CA LEU A 18 0.72 -3.44 4.67
C LEU A 18 -0.58 -2.65 4.50
N CYS A 19 -1.52 -3.14 3.71
CA CYS A 19 -2.81 -2.51 3.46
C CYS A 19 -3.70 -2.43 4.70
N SER A 20 -3.45 -3.30 5.69
CA SER A 20 -4.09 -3.21 7.01
C SER A 20 -3.49 -2.11 7.89
N LYS A 21 -2.39 -1.47 7.48
CA LYS A 21 -1.71 -0.39 8.21
C LYS A 21 -1.95 0.96 7.54
N ALA A 22 -2.39 1.94 8.32
CA ALA A 22 -2.56 3.32 7.85
C ALA A 22 -1.24 3.93 7.32
N ASP A 23 -0.10 3.52 7.89
CA ASP A 23 1.24 3.92 7.45
C ASP A 23 1.53 3.58 5.98
N TYR A 24 0.92 2.52 5.44
CA TYR A 24 1.05 2.20 4.02
C TYR A 24 0.34 3.23 3.14
N SER A 25 -0.88 3.63 3.50
CA SER A 25 -1.62 4.69 2.82
C SER A 25 -0.87 6.02 2.86
N TYR A 26 -0.30 6.38 4.01
CA TYR A 26 0.55 7.56 4.12
C TYR A 26 1.81 7.44 3.27
N GLY A 27 2.46 6.27 3.26
CA GLY A 27 3.62 6.01 2.44
C GLY A 27 3.34 6.16 0.94
N ILE A 28 2.20 5.66 0.46
CA ILE A 28 1.80 5.84 -0.95
C ILE A 28 1.48 7.30 -1.24
N ARG A 29 0.75 7.98 -0.36
CA ARG A 29 0.45 9.41 -0.54
C ARG A 29 1.73 10.23 -0.66
N ASP A 30 2.68 10.01 0.25
CA ASP A 30 3.95 10.74 0.29
C ASP A 30 4.83 10.38 -0.92
N CYS A 31 4.86 9.10 -1.28
CA CYS A 31 5.54 8.64 -2.50
C CYS A 31 4.97 9.30 -3.75
N THR A 32 3.64 9.34 -3.90
CA THR A 32 2.99 10.01 -5.02
C THR A 32 3.24 11.52 -4.98
N ALA A 33 3.16 12.17 -3.82
CA ALA A 33 3.44 13.59 -3.71
C ALA A 33 4.90 13.94 -4.09
N GLN A 34 5.86 13.06 -3.77
CA GLN A 34 7.26 13.26 -4.12
C GLN A 34 7.60 12.87 -5.56
N ALA A 35 7.06 11.75 -6.05
CA ALA A 35 7.35 11.24 -7.39
C ALA A 35 6.49 11.89 -8.48
N CYS A 36 5.23 12.19 -8.16
CA CYS A 36 4.23 12.74 -9.07
C CYS A 36 3.52 13.96 -8.43
N PRO A 37 4.20 15.12 -8.29
CA PRO A 37 3.63 16.31 -7.64
C PRO A 37 2.44 16.93 -8.38
N ASN A 38 2.16 16.52 -9.63
CA ASN A 38 1.01 16.95 -10.41
C ASN A 38 -0.17 15.96 -10.36
N ASP A 39 -0.02 14.82 -9.69
CA ASP A 39 -1.06 13.80 -9.58
C ASP A 39 -1.81 13.89 -8.25
N ASP A 40 -3.04 13.40 -8.24
CA ASP A 40 -3.84 13.28 -7.04
C ASP A 40 -3.36 12.11 -6.17
N ALA A 41 -2.47 12.40 -5.23
CA ALA A 41 -1.98 11.41 -4.27
C ALA A 41 -3.11 10.66 -3.54
N SER A 42 -4.23 11.33 -3.25
CA SER A 42 -5.42 10.70 -2.66
C SER A 42 -6.10 9.69 -3.60
N ALA A 43 -6.17 10.00 -4.90
CA ALA A 43 -6.72 9.08 -5.89
C ALA A 43 -5.81 7.86 -6.06
N VAL A 44 -4.49 8.06 -6.03
CA VAL A 44 -3.50 6.96 -6.10
C VAL A 44 -3.57 6.08 -4.85
N VAL A 45 -3.72 6.66 -3.65
CA VAL A 45 -3.94 5.88 -2.43
C VAL A 45 -5.21 5.04 -2.53
N SER A 46 -6.34 5.61 -2.97
CA SER A 46 -7.58 4.85 -3.17
C SER A 46 -7.41 3.73 -4.19
N SER A 47 -6.70 4.00 -5.30
CA SER A 47 -6.38 3.02 -6.33
C SER A 47 -5.50 1.89 -5.80
N ALA A 48 -4.48 2.24 -5.00
CA ALA A 48 -3.58 1.29 -4.39
C ALA A 48 -4.29 0.44 -3.33
N LEU A 49 -5.21 1.04 -2.56
CA LEU A 49 -6.08 0.32 -1.62
C LEU A 49 -7.05 -0.62 -2.33
N ALA A 50 -7.56 -0.25 -3.51
CA ALA A 50 -8.34 -1.14 -4.35
C ALA A 50 -7.51 -2.28 -4.96
N SER A 51 -6.20 -2.04 -5.16
CA SER A 51 -5.23 -3.03 -5.64
C SER A 51 -4.71 -3.94 -4.52
N CYS A 52 -5.02 -3.62 -3.27
CA CYS A 52 -4.60 -4.44 -2.15
C CYS A 52 -5.21 -5.84 -2.31
N PRO A 53 -4.40 -6.89 -2.14
CA PRO A 53 -4.95 -8.21 -1.96
C PRO A 53 -5.78 -8.14 -0.68
N THR A 54 -7.10 -8.02 -0.81
CA THR A 54 -7.98 -8.48 0.24
C THR A 54 -7.55 -9.90 0.51
N SER A 55 -7.26 -10.22 1.76
CA SER A 55 -6.96 -11.59 2.17
C SER A 55 -8.20 -12.47 1.93
N THR A 56 -8.41 -12.81 0.67
CA THR A 56 -9.35 -13.76 0.09
C THR A 56 -8.57 -14.53 -0.97
N GLY A 57 -7.37 -14.98 -0.60
CA GLY A 57 -6.69 -16.14 -1.20
C GLY A 57 -7.35 -17.45 -0.75
N THR A 58 -8.67 -17.48 -0.67
CA THR A 58 -9.48 -18.69 -0.77
C THR A 58 -10.66 -18.35 -1.66
N LEU A 59 -10.43 -18.50 -2.97
CA LEU A 59 -11.44 -18.95 -3.92
C LEU A 59 -10.63 -19.72 -4.96
N LEU A 60 -10.53 -21.04 -4.85
CA LEU A 60 -11.49 -21.96 -5.49
C LEU A 60 -11.81 -21.51 -6.92
N CYS A 61 -10.95 -21.96 -7.83
CA CYS A 61 -11.37 -22.72 -9.01
C CYS A 61 -10.41 -23.90 -9.17
#